data_AF-A0A7C5VV17-F1
#
_entry.id   AF-A0A7C5VV17-F1
#
_cell.length_a   1.000
_cell.length_b   1.000
_cell.length_c   1.000
_cell.angle_alpha   90.00
_cell.angle_beta   90.00
_cell.angle_gamma   90.00
#
_symmetry.space_group_name_H-M   'P 1'
#
loop_
_entity.id
_entity.type
_entity.pdbx_description
1 polymer ?
#
loop_
_entity_poly.entity_id
_entity_poly.type
_entity_poly.pdbx_seq_one_letter_code
_entity_poly.pdbx_strand_id
1 'polypeptide(L)' 'MGQGGALTKARAIPFNVLTQLKCLNCGSIHTRPHKEGDYIFSNIEEKCPNCGGIAHMITAIYIEEQKKQGPR' A
#
# COMPACT_ATOMS: atom_id res chain seq x y z
N MET A 1 -34.22 30.18 -2.87
CA MET A 1 -32.85 30.08 -2.34
C MET A 1 -32.90 29.09 -1.17
N GLY A 2 -32.24 27.95 -1.06
CA GLY A 2 -31.30 27.19 -1.88
C GLY A 2 -31.39 25.72 -1.45
N GLN A 3 -30.98 24.81 -2.33
CA GLN A 3 -31.18 23.36 -2.23
C GLN A 3 -30.25 22.74 -1.17
N GLY A 4 -30.79 22.04 -0.18
CA GLY A 4 -30.02 21.22 0.77
C GLY A 4 -29.75 19.84 0.17
N GLY A 5 -28.58 19.68 -0.46
CA GLY A 5 -28.14 18.42 -1.07
C GLY A 5 -27.99 17.30 -0.02
N ALA A 6 -28.63 16.16 -0.31
CA ALA A 6 -28.51 14.95 0.49
C ALA A 6 -27.08 14.38 0.40
N LEU A 7 -26.40 14.29 1.54
CA LEU A 7 -25.09 13.66 1.66
C LEU A 7 -25.21 12.15 1.36
N THR A 8 -24.75 11.73 0.18
CA THR A 8 -24.62 10.31 -0.15
C THR A 8 -23.55 9.69 0.76
N LYS A 9 -23.95 8.81 1.68
CA LYS A 9 -23.03 8.00 2.50
C LYS A 9 -22.21 7.10 1.57
N ALA A 10 -20.99 7.51 1.24
CA ALA A 10 -20.02 6.64 0.58
C ALA A 10 -19.74 5.46 1.52
N ARG A 11 -20.02 4.22 1.06
CA ARG A 11 -19.57 3.02 1.76
C ARG A 11 -18.04 3.02 1.70
N ALA A 12 -17.38 3.18 2.84
CA ALA A 12 -15.95 2.97 2.96
C ALA A 12 -15.66 1.49 2.68
N ILE A 13 -15.25 1.17 1.45
CA ILE A 13 -14.68 -0.13 1.15
C ILE A 13 -13.29 -0.13 1.81
N PRO A 14 -12.96 -1.08 2.69
CA PRO A 14 -11.63 -1.17 3.27
C PRO A 14 -10.64 -1.56 2.17
N PHE A 15 -10.01 -0.55 1.56
CA PHE A 15 -8.91 -0.74 0.64
C PHE A 15 -7.63 -0.91 1.44
N ASN A 16 -7.13 -2.15 1.51
CA ASN A 16 -5.82 -2.42 2.08
C ASN A 16 -4.76 -1.99 1.06
N VAL A 17 -4.31 -0.75 1.16
CA VAL A 17 -3.25 -0.22 0.32
C VAL A 17 -1.91 -0.80 0.81
N LEU A 18 -1.19 -1.43 -0.09
CA LEU A 18 0.11 -2.04 0.14
C LEU A 18 1.19 -1.26 -0.59
N THR A 19 2.36 -1.19 0.02
CA THR A 19 3.59 -0.66 -0.57
C THR A 19 4.58 -1.79 -0.76
N GLN A 20 5.10 -1.93 -1.97
CA GLN A 20 6.10 -2.92 -2.34
C GLN A 20 7.50 -2.31 -2.23
N LEU A 21 8.38 -3.01 -1.52
CA LEU A 21 9.75 -2.61 -1.22
C LEU A 21 10.72 -3.59 -1.87
N LYS A 22 11.67 -3.07 -2.64
CA LYS A 22 12.81 -3.82 -3.17
C LYS A 22 14.05 -3.48 -2.37
N CYS A 23 14.65 -4.46 -1.72
CA CYS A 23 15.92 -4.27 -1.03
C CYS A 23 17.03 -3.93 -2.02
N LEU A 24 17.75 -2.83 -1.78
CA LEU A 24 18.87 -2.41 -2.62
C LEU A 24 20.14 -3.22 -2.37
N ASN A 25 20.21 -3.97 -1.27
CA ASN A 25 21.36 -4.81 -0.93
C ASN A 25 21.29 -6.22 -1.56
N CYS A 26 20.15 -6.90 -1.46
CA CYS A 26 20.00 -8.29 -1.94
C CYS A 26 18.94 -8.48 -3.04
N GLY A 27 18.23 -7.42 -3.43
CA GLY A 27 17.21 -7.48 -4.47
C GLY A 27 15.88 -8.12 -4.07
N SER A 28 15.74 -8.65 -2.85
CA SER A 28 14.48 -9.26 -2.39
C SER A 28 13.33 -8.24 -2.34
N ILE A 29 12.12 -8.71 -2.64
CA ILE A 29 10.91 -7.90 -2.71
C ILE A 29 9.96 -8.32 -1.58
N HIS A 30 9.46 -7.35 -0.83
CA HIS A 30 8.50 -7.56 0.26
C HIS A 30 7.39 -6.50 0.19
N THR A 31 6.28 -6.74 0.86
CA THR A 31 5.15 -5.81 0.91
C THR A 31 4.81 -5.46 2.36
N ARG A 32 4.31 -4.25 2.57
CA ARG A 32 3.81 -3.77 3.87
C ARG A 32 2.58 -2.88 3.67
N PRO A 33 1.77 -2.63 4.72
CA PRO A 33 0.75 -1.58 4.68
C PRO A 33 1.37 -0.24 4.27
N HIS A 34 0.68 0.48 3.40
CA HIS A 34 1.11 1.82 2.98
C HIS A 34 1.22 2.76 4.17
N LYS A 35 2.28 3.57 4.18
CA LYS A 35 2.52 4.63 5.17
C LYS A 35 2.53 5.98 4.46
N GLU A 36 2.04 7.00 5.15
CA GLU A 36 2.16 8.38 4.65
C GLU A 36 3.65 8.72 4.41
N GLY A 37 3.95 9.30 3.25
CA GLY A 37 5.32 9.56 2.82
C GLY A 37 5.95 8.45 1.95
N ASP A 38 5.27 7.32 1.73
CA ASP A 38 5.69 6.34 0.73
C ASP A 38 5.36 6.83 -0.68
N TYR A 39 6.39 7.02 -1.51
CA TYR A 39 6.24 7.37 -2.93
C TYR A 39 6.97 6.35 -3.81
N ILE A 40 6.44 6.11 -5.00
CA ILE A 40 7.07 5.21 -5.98
C ILE A 40 8.45 5.76 -6.36
N PHE A 41 9.45 4.89 -6.39
CA PHE A 41 10.86 5.18 -6.61
C PHE A 41 11.57 5.99 -5.51
N SER A 42 10.94 6.18 -4.35
CA SER A 42 11.64 6.70 -3.17
C SER A 42 12.47 5.63 -2.49
N ASN A 43 13.62 6.05 -1.93
CA ASN A 43 14.47 5.21 -1.09
C ASN A 43 14.08 5.40 0.37
N ILE A 44 14.00 4.31 1.12
CA ILE A 44 13.68 4.30 2.55
C ILE A 44 14.69 3.44 3.31
N GLU A 45 14.79 3.71 4.61
CA GLU A 45 15.61 2.95 5.55
C GLU A 45 14.71 2.02 6.38
N GLU A 46 14.69 0.73 6.03
CA GLU A 46 13.98 -0.31 6.77
C GLU A 46 14.79 -1.60 6.74
N LYS A 47 14.83 -2.34 7.85
CA LYS A 47 15.62 -3.58 7.94
C LYS A 47 15.03 -4.66 7.03
N CYS A 48 15.84 -5.13 6.09
CA CYS A 48 15.49 -6.22 5.19
C CYS A 48 15.36 -7.52 5.98
N PRO A 49 14.19 -8.19 5.97
CA PRO A 49 14.02 -9.46 6.69
C PRO A 49 14.86 -10.59 6.10
N ASN A 50 15.30 -10.46 4.84
CA ASN A 50 16.08 -11.49 4.16
C ASN A 50 17.60 -11.38 4.40
N CYS A 51 18.18 -10.18 4.33
CA CYS A 51 19.64 -9.99 4.41
C CYS A 51 20.12 -9.05 5.52
N GLY A 52 19.21 -8.39 6.24
CA GLY A 52 19.55 -7.41 7.29
C GLY A 52 19.99 -6.04 6.79
N GLY A 53 20.16 -5.82 5.49
CA GLY A 53 20.45 -4.50 4.91
C GLY A 53 19.31 -3.50 5.15
N ILE A 54 19.61 -2.21 5.20
CA ILE A 54 18.64 -1.17 5.58
C ILE A 54 18.03 -0.41 4.39
N ALA A 55 18.68 -0.39 3.23
CA ALA A 55 18.23 0.40 2.09
C ALA A 55 17.19 -0.36 1.24
N HIS A 56 16.02 0.23 1.04
CA HIS A 56 14.97 -0.26 0.14
C HIS A 56 14.51 0.85 -0.81
N MET A 57 14.06 0.45 -2.00
CA MET A 57 13.37 1.31 -2.95
C MET A 57 11.91 0.87 -3.05
N ILE A 58 10.98 1.82 -2.98
CA ILE A 58 9.56 1.55 -3.20
C ILE A 58 9.33 1.35 -4.71
N THR A 59 8.82 0.18 -5.10
CA THR A 59 8.62 -0.17 -6.52
C THR A 59 7.15 -0.12 -6.95
N ALA A 60 6.20 -0.24 -6.02
CA ALA A 60 4.78 -0.15 -6.32
C ALA A 60 3.96 0.25 -5.08
N ILE A 61 2.83 0.91 -5.30
CA ILE A 61 1.78 1.14 -4.29
C ILE A 61 0.45 0.73 -4.94
N TYR A 62 -0.25 -0.23 -4.35
CA TYR A 62 -1.44 -0.83 -4.96
C TYR A 62 -2.42 -1.35 -3.91
N ILE A 63 -3.65 -1.64 -4.35
CA ILE A 63 -4.67 -2.27 -3.51
C ILE A 63 -4.74 -3.73 -3.90
N GLU A 64 -4.66 -4.64 -2.93
CA GLU A 64 -4.93 -6.05 -3.20
C GLU A 64 -6.45 -6.26 -3.32
N GLU A 65 -6.91 -6.77 -4.46
CA GLU A 65 -8.31 -7.10 -4.64
C GLU A 65 -8.71 -8.22 -3.67
N GLN A 66 -9.64 -7.93 -2.76
CA GLN A 66 -10.21 -8.98 -1.93
C GLN A 66 -10.99 -9.93 -2.84
N LYS A 67 -10.52 -11.18 -2.98
CA LYS A 67 -11.30 -12.25 -3.64
C LYS A 67 -12.69 -12.27 -3.02
N LYS A 68 -13.70 -11.84 -3.78
CA LYS A 68 -15.10 -12.01 -3.38
C LYS A 68 -15.32 -13.50 -3.15
N GLN A 69 -15.43 -13.92 -1.89
CA GLN A 69 -16.04 -15.21 -1.58
C GLN A 69 -17.51 -15.04 -2.00
N GLY A 70 -17.84 -15.54 -3.19
CA GLY A 70 -19.21 -15.56 -3.68
C GLY A 70 -20.12 -16.29 -2.68
N PRO A 71 -21.40 -15.91 -2.58
CA PRO A 71 -22.34 -16.61 -1.71
C PRO A 71 -22.38 -18.08 -2.13
N ARG A 72 -22.09 -18.97 -1.17
CA ARG A 72 -22.34 -20.41 -1.29
C ARG A 72 -23.81 -20.70 -1.04
#